data_AF-A0A973BE93-F1
#
_entry.id   AF-A0A973BE93-F1
#
_cell.length_a   1.000
_cell.length_b   1.000
_cell.length_c   1.000
_cell.angle_alpha   90.00
_cell.angle_beta   90.00
_cell.angle_gamma   90.00
#
_symmetry.space_group_name_H-M   'P 1'
#
loop_
_entity.id
_entity.type
_entity.pdbx_description
1 polymer ?
#
loop_
_entity_poly.entity_id
_entity_poly.type
_entity_poly.pdbx_seq_one_letter_code
_entity_poly.pdbx_strand_id
1 'polypeptide(L)'
;MSWDELHKIYQKSVNNQQKLALNYSYDEQFNPSRTVKELIGIAKYIDRTAKVITKEQLKERLLLSDRSFGLALDFLRKVGFLINEDQQTIEIKKVTDQFQDYLSSQKNLLDVLKEENFKRKYFTQIPLETLQKLLVYENIN
;
A
#
# COMPACT_ATOMS: atom_id res chain seq x y z
N MET A 1 -2.40 6.26 10.19
CA MET A 1 -3.51 6.27 11.16
C MET A 1 -3.13 5.33 12.30
N SER A 2 -2.96 5.85 13.50
CA SER A 2 -2.61 5.04 14.68
C SER A 2 -3.86 4.41 15.31
N TRP A 3 -3.66 3.41 16.19
CA TRP A 3 -4.78 2.83 16.93
C TRP A 3 -5.40 3.87 17.89
N ASP A 4 -4.59 4.74 18.49
CA ASP A 4 -5.12 5.82 19.34
C ASP A 4 -6.03 6.79 18.58
N GLU A 5 -5.69 7.13 17.33
CA GLU A 5 -6.53 7.96 16.47
C GLU A 5 -7.86 7.29 16.13
N LEU A 6 -7.82 6.01 15.75
CA LEU A 6 -9.01 5.22 15.45
C LEU A 6 -9.92 5.05 16.68
N HIS A 7 -9.33 4.83 17.86
CA HIS A 7 -10.09 4.69 19.10
C HIS A 7 -10.79 6.01 19.47
N LYS A 8 -10.14 7.16 19.29
CA LYS A 8 -10.77 8.47 19.46
C LYS A 8 -11.95 8.69 18.49
N ILE A 9 -11.80 8.30 17.23
CA ILE A 9 -12.88 8.37 16.23
C ILE A 9 -14.05 7.48 16.64
N TYR A 10 -13.77 6.25 17.10
CA TYR A 10 -14.77 5.33 17.61
C TYR A 10 -15.55 5.90 18.79
N GLN A 11 -14.86 6.38 19.84
CA GLN A 11 -15.50 6.96 21.02
C GLN A 11 -16.41 8.14 20.66
N LYS A 12 -15.94 9.02 19.75
CA LYS A 12 -16.76 10.14 19.25
C LYS A 12 -18.01 9.66 18.52
N SER A 13 -17.90 8.61 17.71
CA SER A 13 -19.04 8.04 16.98
C SER A 13 -20.08 7.45 17.94
N VAL A 14 -19.64 6.72 18.98
CA VAL A 14 -20.52 6.15 20.01
C VAL A 14 -21.28 7.25 20.75
N ASN A 15 -20.59 8.29 21.20
CA ASN A 15 -21.21 9.41 21.94
C ASN A 15 -22.24 10.17 21.08
N ASN A 16 -22.02 10.25 19.77
CA ASN A 16 -22.91 10.94 18.84
C ASN A 16 -23.97 10.02 18.21
N GLN A 17 -24.07 8.75 18.65
CA GLN A 17 -24.96 7.72 18.07
C GLN A 17 -24.79 7.55 16.54
N GLN A 18 -23.58 7.80 16.05
CA GLN A 18 -23.24 7.65 14.63
C GLN A 18 -22.75 6.23 14.36
N LYS A 19 -23.16 5.67 13.22
CA LYS A 19 -22.61 4.40 12.74
C LYS A 19 -21.24 4.66 12.11
N LEU A 20 -20.19 4.10 12.70
CA LEU A 20 -18.85 4.10 12.13
C LEU A 20 -18.69 2.88 11.22
N ALA A 21 -18.27 3.10 9.97
CA ALA A 21 -17.94 2.03 9.03
C ALA A 21 -16.49 2.20 8.56
N LEU A 22 -15.74 1.10 8.53
CA LEU A 22 -14.43 1.06 7.90
C LEU A 22 -14.65 0.91 6.39
N ASN A 23 -14.26 1.93 5.63
CA ASN A 23 -14.30 1.85 4.18
C ASN A 23 -13.04 1.17 3.67
N TYR A 24 -13.17 -0.06 3.18
CA TYR A 24 -12.09 -0.77 2.50
C TYR A 24 -12.14 -0.43 1.01
N SER A 25 -11.23 0.44 0.55
CA SER A 25 -11.11 0.77 -0.87
C SER A 25 -10.65 -0.46 -1.66
N TYR A 26 -11.51 -0.97 -2.53
CA TYR A 26 -11.23 -2.09 -3.42
C TYR A 26 -11.48 -1.68 -4.87
N ASP A 27 -10.58 -2.05 -5.76
CA ASP A 27 -10.71 -1.86 -7.20
C ASP A 27 -10.61 -3.23 -7.88
N GLU A 28 -11.69 -3.66 -8.53
CA GLU A 28 -11.74 -4.92 -9.29
C GLU A 28 -10.75 -4.95 -10.45
N GLN A 29 -10.34 -3.78 -10.95
CA GLN A 29 -9.39 -3.65 -12.04
C GLN A 29 -7.94 -3.63 -11.56
N PHE A 30 -7.71 -3.67 -10.24
CA PHE A 30 -6.36 -3.69 -9.68
C PHE A 30 -5.59 -4.92 -10.16
N ASN A 31 -4.46 -4.66 -10.82
CA ASN A 31 -3.60 -5.70 -11.37
C ASN A 31 -2.16 -5.49 -10.86
N PRO A 32 -1.67 -6.36 -9.97
CA PRO A 32 -0.33 -6.23 -9.39
C PRO A 32 0.79 -6.06 -10.43
N SER A 33 0.75 -6.82 -11.52
CA SER A 33 1.75 -6.75 -12.58
C SER A 33 1.69 -5.43 -13.34
N ARG A 34 0.48 -4.88 -13.55
CA ARG A 34 0.31 -3.54 -14.13
C ARG A 34 0.81 -2.46 -13.18
N THR A 35 0.52 -2.58 -11.89
CA THR A 35 1.00 -1.65 -10.85
C THR A 35 2.53 -1.60 -10.81
N VAL A 36 3.21 -2.75 -10.86
CA VAL A 36 4.69 -2.80 -10.93
C VAL A 36 5.22 -2.14 -12.21
N LYS A 37 4.56 -2.35 -13.36
CA LYS A 37 4.95 -1.67 -14.61
C LYS A 37 4.76 -0.15 -14.52
N GLU A 38 3.64 0.30 -13.95
CA GLU A 38 3.35 1.71 -13.78
C GLU A 38 4.33 2.37 -12.80
N LEU A 39 4.69 1.69 -11.70
CA LEU A 39 5.73 2.12 -10.77
C LEU A 39 7.06 2.43 -11.47
N ILE A 40 7.54 1.51 -12.33
CA ILE A 40 8.76 1.72 -13.11
C ILE A 40 8.59 2.91 -14.07
N GLY A 41 7.41 3.04 -14.70
CA GLY A 41 7.10 4.17 -15.58
C GLY A 41 7.13 5.52 -14.86
N ILE A 42 6.56 5.58 -13.65
CA ILE A 42 6.58 6.76 -12.79
C ILE A 42 8.01 7.09 -12.36
N ALA A 43 8.80 6.10 -11.93
CA ALA A 43 10.20 6.30 -11.56
C ALA A 43 11.03 6.91 -12.71
N LYS A 44 10.87 6.38 -13.94
CA LYS A 44 11.51 6.95 -15.15
C LYS A 44 11.01 8.36 -15.47
N TYR A 45 9.72 8.64 -15.25
CA TYR A 45 9.15 9.96 -15.47
C TYR A 45 9.74 10.99 -14.50
N ILE A 46 9.83 10.64 -13.21
CA ILE A 46 10.39 11.48 -12.16
C ILE A 46 11.86 11.81 -12.47
N ASP A 47 12.66 10.79 -12.75
CA ASP A 47 14.07 10.93 -13.15
C ASP A 47 14.23 11.88 -14.35
N ARG A 48 13.45 11.64 -15.43
CA ARG A 48 13.51 12.47 -16.65
C ARG A 48 13.07 13.92 -16.43
N THR A 49 12.13 14.15 -15.51
CA THR A 49 11.55 15.49 -15.29
C THR A 49 12.18 16.24 -14.12
N ALA A 50 13.11 15.61 -13.38
CA ALA A 50 13.70 16.13 -12.14
C ALA A 50 12.64 16.65 -11.14
N LYS A 51 11.45 16.05 -11.16
CA LYS A 51 10.34 16.44 -10.27
C LYS A 51 10.50 15.77 -8.91
N VAL A 52 9.99 16.43 -7.88
CA VAL A 52 9.76 15.83 -6.57
C VAL A 52 8.26 15.54 -6.46
N ILE A 53 7.91 14.35 -5.98
CA ILE A 53 6.51 13.99 -5.72
C ILE A 53 6.35 13.59 -4.24
N THR A 54 5.12 13.67 -3.75
CA THR A 54 4.82 13.22 -2.39
C THR A 54 4.67 11.70 -2.32
N LYS A 55 4.97 11.11 -1.16
CA LYS A 55 4.73 9.68 -0.89
C LYS A 55 3.26 9.33 -1.07
N GLU A 56 2.37 10.17 -0.56
CA GLU A 56 0.92 10.05 -0.64
C GLU A 56 0.43 10.04 -2.08
N GLN A 57 0.92 10.93 -2.95
CA GLN A 57 0.57 10.90 -4.38
C GLN A 57 0.93 9.57 -5.05
N LEU A 58 2.10 8.99 -4.72
CA LEU A 58 2.50 7.71 -5.29
C LEU A 58 1.66 6.56 -4.70
N LYS A 59 1.41 6.57 -3.40
CA LYS A 59 0.57 5.57 -2.70
C LYS A 59 -0.85 5.57 -3.23
N GLU A 60 -1.49 6.73 -3.34
CA GLU A 60 -2.86 6.85 -3.85
C GLU A 60 -2.97 6.39 -5.30
N ARG A 61 -2.06 6.87 -6.16
CA ARG A 61 -2.06 6.53 -7.58
C ARG A 61 -1.91 5.03 -7.85
N LEU A 62 -1.06 4.36 -7.07
CA LEU A 62 -0.77 2.94 -7.21
C LEU A 62 -1.55 2.06 -6.21
N LEU A 63 -2.46 2.65 -5.43
CA LEU A 63 -3.23 2.01 -4.37
C LEU A 63 -2.36 1.24 -3.35
N LEU A 64 -1.20 1.77 -2.97
CA LEU A 64 -0.25 1.14 -2.06
C LEU A 64 -0.56 1.45 -0.60
N SER A 65 -0.37 0.45 0.27
CA SER A 65 -0.24 0.65 1.72
C SER A 65 1.16 1.14 2.06
N ASP A 66 1.42 1.50 3.31
CA ASP A 66 2.78 1.83 3.75
C ASP A 66 3.76 0.64 3.61
N ARG A 67 3.26 -0.60 3.81
CA ARG A 67 4.06 -1.83 3.65
C ARG A 67 4.43 -2.05 2.18
N SER A 68 3.44 -2.02 1.28
CA SER A 68 3.71 -2.22 -0.15
C SER A 68 4.47 -1.05 -0.78
N PHE A 69 4.32 0.15 -0.25
CA PHE A 69 5.13 1.31 -0.61
C PHE A 69 6.62 1.11 -0.28
N GLY A 70 6.94 0.65 0.93
CA GLY A 70 8.34 0.36 1.30
C GLY A 70 8.98 -0.66 0.37
N LEU A 71 8.27 -1.77 0.09
CA LEU A 71 8.74 -2.79 -0.85
C LEU A 71 8.85 -2.27 -2.30
N ALA A 72 7.98 -1.34 -2.70
CA ALA A 72 8.05 -0.71 -4.01
C ALA A 72 9.32 0.14 -4.16
N LEU A 73 9.70 0.91 -3.12
CA LEU A 73 10.94 1.68 -3.12
C LEU A 73 12.17 0.75 -3.13
N ASP A 74 12.17 -0.31 -2.32
CA ASP A 74 13.26 -1.29 -2.31
C ASP A 74 13.41 -2.00 -3.66
N PHE A 75 12.29 -2.38 -4.28
CA PHE A 75 12.29 -2.91 -5.63
C PHE A 75 12.90 -1.93 -6.63
N LEU A 76 12.52 -0.65 -6.61
CA LEU A 76 13.10 0.37 -7.48
C LEU A 76 14.62 0.54 -7.24
N ARG A 77 15.08 0.49 -5.99
CA ARG A 77 16.52 0.50 -5.66
C ARG A 77 17.25 -0.66 -6.31
N LYS A 78 16.69 -1.87 -6.21
CA LYS A 78 17.19 -3.10 -6.83
C LYS A 78 17.14 -3.08 -8.37
N VAL A 79 16.28 -2.24 -8.94
CA VAL A 79 16.14 -2.01 -10.38
C VAL A 79 17.14 -0.96 -10.91
N GLY A 80 17.95 -0.35 -10.03
CA GLY A 80 19.01 0.61 -10.42
C GLY A 80 18.66 2.08 -10.23
N PHE A 81 17.58 2.38 -9.49
CA PHE A 81 17.24 3.74 -9.10
C PHE A 81 17.84 4.11 -7.73
N LEU A 82 18.37 5.32 -7.62
CA LEU A 82 18.62 5.97 -6.34
C LEU A 82 17.36 6.72 -5.92
N ILE A 83 16.92 6.48 -4.68
CA ILE A 83 15.72 7.09 -4.11
C ILE A 83 16.14 7.87 -2.88
N ASN A 84 15.99 9.19 -2.96
CA ASN A 84 16.11 10.08 -1.81
C ASN A 84 14.71 10.32 -1.28
N GLU A 85 14.48 10.01 -0.02
CA GLU A 85 13.18 10.21 0.63
C GLU A 85 13.33 11.06 1.88
N ASP A 86 12.44 12.03 2.05
CA ASP A 86 12.25 12.75 3.30
C ASP A 86 10.97 12.27 4.01
N GLN A 87 10.40 13.05 4.92
CA GLN A 87 9.17 12.69 5.63
C GLN A 87 7.94 12.59 4.71
N GLN A 88 7.86 13.39 3.64
CA GLN A 88 6.67 13.53 2.82
C GLN A 88 6.92 13.33 1.32
N THR A 89 8.16 13.46 0.87
CA THR A 89 8.51 13.50 -0.55
C THR A 89 9.54 12.44 -0.93
N ILE A 90 9.58 12.17 -2.23
CA ILE A 90 10.55 11.29 -2.88
C ILE A 90 11.12 11.96 -4.13
N GLU A 91 12.42 11.84 -4.28
CA GLU A 91 13.18 12.14 -5.48
C GLU A 91 13.80 10.83 -6.00
N ILE A 92 13.72 10.62 -7.31
CA ILE A 92 14.23 9.40 -7.95
C ILE A 92 15.21 9.79 -9.05
N LYS A 93 16.38 9.13 -9.05
CA LYS A 93 17.39 9.26 -10.10
C LYS A 93 17.82 7.89 -10.59
N LYS A 94 17.97 7.71 -11.90
CA LYS A 94 18.54 6.48 -12.44
C LYS A 94 20.06 6.52 -12.30
N VAL A 95 20.65 5.50 -11.68
CA VAL A 95 22.11 5.46 -11.42
C VAL A 95 22.79 4.33 -12.17
N THR A 96 22.11 3.22 -12.43
CA THR A 96 22.69 2.08 -13.14
C THR A 96 21.63 1.30 -13.91
N ASP A 97 22.09 0.54 -14.90
CA ASP A 97 21.30 -0.49 -15.60
C ASP A 97 21.52 -1.89 -15.01
N GLN A 98 22.29 -1.99 -13.91
CA GLN A 98 22.53 -3.24 -13.22
C GLN A 98 21.35 -3.57 -12.28
N PHE A 99 20.80 -4.76 -12.49
CA PHE A 99 19.68 -5.30 -11.73
C PHE A 99 20.21 -6.26 -10.66
N GLN A 100 20.14 -5.88 -9.39
CA GLN A 100 20.50 -6.76 -8.28
C GLN A 100 19.22 -7.40 -7.72
N ASP A 101 19.18 -8.72 -7.53
CA ASP A 101 18.03 -9.42 -6.92
C ASP A 101 16.66 -9.04 -7.50
N TYR A 102 16.61 -8.68 -8.79
CA TYR A 102 15.42 -8.13 -9.43
C TYR A 102 14.24 -9.09 -9.38
N LEU A 103 14.47 -10.36 -9.76
CA LEU A 103 13.40 -11.37 -9.84
C LEU A 103 12.80 -11.67 -8.46
N SER A 104 13.62 -11.77 -7.42
CA SER A 104 13.16 -12.03 -6.05
C SER A 104 12.43 -10.82 -5.47
N SER A 105 12.96 -9.62 -5.67
CA SER A 105 12.33 -8.37 -5.22
C SER A 105 11.00 -8.11 -5.94
N GLN A 106 10.95 -8.37 -7.25
CA GLN A 106 9.72 -8.29 -8.04
C GLN A 106 8.68 -9.28 -7.53
N LYS A 107 9.06 -10.53 -7.30
CA LYS A 107 8.16 -11.56 -6.78
C LYS A 107 7.60 -11.17 -5.42
N ASN A 108 8.46 -10.73 -4.49
CA ASN A 108 8.03 -10.31 -3.16
C ASN A 108 7.01 -9.16 -3.22
N LEU A 109 7.29 -8.12 -4.02
CA LEU A 109 6.37 -7.02 -4.23
C LEU A 109 5.04 -7.50 -4.82
N LEU A 110 5.07 -8.34 -5.86
CA LEU A 110 3.85 -8.89 -6.46
C LEU A 110 3.02 -9.70 -5.48
N ASP A 111 3.67 -10.52 -4.64
CA ASP A 111 2.97 -11.36 -3.68
C ASP A 111 2.31 -10.52 -2.58
N VAL A 112 2.97 -9.46 -2.10
CA VAL A 112 2.37 -8.52 -1.14
C VAL A 112 1.21 -7.73 -1.76
N LEU A 113 1.35 -7.25 -3.01
CA LEU A 113 0.24 -6.56 -3.70
C LEU A 113 -0.97 -7.47 -3.92
N LYS A 114 -0.75 -8.76 -4.22
CA LYS A 114 -1.83 -9.76 -4.31
C LYS A 114 -2.50 -9.98 -2.95
N GLU A 115 -1.70 -10.15 -1.90
CA GLU A 115 -2.20 -10.35 -0.53
C GLU A 115 -3.05 -9.16 -0.08
N GLU A 116 -2.57 -7.94 -0.29
CA GLU A 116 -3.29 -6.71 0.06
C GLU A 116 -4.60 -6.57 -0.72
N ASN A 117 -4.58 -6.82 -2.03
CA ASN A 117 -5.80 -6.74 -2.84
C ASN A 117 -6.81 -7.82 -2.43
N PHE A 118 -6.35 -9.03 -2.14
CA PHE A 118 -7.20 -10.09 -1.60
C PHE A 118 -7.85 -9.66 -0.29
N LYS A 119 -7.08 -9.09 0.65
CA LYS A 119 -7.62 -8.59 1.93
C LYS A 119 -8.65 -7.49 1.72
N ARG A 120 -8.36 -6.51 0.86
CA ARG A 120 -9.32 -5.44 0.53
C ARG A 120 -10.63 -6.01 -0.01
N LYS A 121 -10.55 -6.95 -0.96
CA LYS A 121 -11.74 -7.64 -1.48
C LYS A 121 -12.47 -8.43 -0.41
N TYR A 122 -11.74 -9.17 0.42
CA TYR A 122 -12.33 -10.00 1.46
C TYR A 122 -13.12 -9.15 2.46
N PHE A 123 -12.53 -8.06 2.95
CA PHE A 123 -13.16 -7.20 3.94
C PHE A 123 -14.30 -6.33 3.39
N THR A 124 -14.44 -6.18 2.06
CA THR A 124 -15.66 -5.60 1.46
C THR A 124 -16.81 -6.58 1.33
N GLN A 125 -16.54 -7.89 1.37
CA GLN A 125 -17.52 -8.94 1.07
C GLN A 125 -17.92 -9.77 2.28
N ILE A 126 -17.10 -9.83 3.32
CA ILE A 126 -17.36 -10.66 4.50
C ILE A 126 -18.55 -10.11 5.32
N PRO A 127 -19.53 -10.97 5.65
CA PRO A 127 -20.60 -10.60 6.58
C PRO A 127 -20.06 -10.30 8.00
N LEU A 128 -20.67 -9.34 8.67
CA LEU A 128 -20.25 -8.95 10.03
C LEU A 128 -20.38 -10.11 11.02
N GLU A 129 -21.39 -10.96 10.85
CA GLU A 129 -21.64 -12.13 11.69
C GLU A 129 -20.46 -13.12 11.63
N THR A 130 -19.80 -13.21 10.47
CA THR A 130 -18.61 -14.05 10.30
C THR A 130 -17.44 -13.50 11.11
N LEU A 131 -17.21 -12.18 11.08
CA LEU A 131 -16.16 -11.53 11.86
C LEU A 131 -16.41 -11.66 13.37
N GLN A 132 -17.66 -11.50 13.81
CA GLN A 132 -18.03 -11.65 15.22
C GLN A 132 -17.75 -13.05 15.73
N LYS A 133 -18.03 -14.10 14.94
CA LYS A 133 -17.72 -15.48 15.31
C LYS A 133 -16.22 -15.74 15.45
N LEU A 134 -15.40 -15.17 14.57
CA LEU A 134 -13.93 -15.29 14.65
C LEU A 134 -13.37 -14.66 15.92
N LEU A 135 -13.87 -13.47 16.30
CA LEU A 135 -13.45 -12.79 17.53
C LEU A 135 -13.81 -13.56 18.80
N VAL A 136 -14.96 -14.25 18.82
CA VAL A 136 -15.33 -15.10 19.96
C VAL A 136 -14.41 -16.33 20.05
N TYR A 137 -14.01 -16.90 18.91
CA TYR A 137 -13.13 -18.06 18.87
C TYR A 137 -11.70 -17.74 19.35
N GLU A 138 -11.17 -16.56 19.01
CA GLU A 138 -9.84 -16.11 19.46
C GLU A 138 -9.79 -15.73 20.95
N ASN A 139 -10.92 -15.42 21.61
CA ASN A 139 -10.96 -15.13 23.05
C ASN A 139 -11.10 -16.40 23.92
N ILE A 140 -11.32 -17.57 23.31
CA ILE A 140 -11.52 -18.85 24.01
C ILE A 140 -10.26 -19.75 23.90
N ASN A 141 -9.30 -19.39 23.04
CA ASN A 141 -7.97 -20.01 22.92
C ASN A 141 -6.89 -19.07 23.46
#